data_AF-X0TSA7-F1
#
_entry.id   AF-X0TSA7-F1
#
_cell.length_a   1.000
_cell.length_b   1.000
_cell.length_c   1.000
_cell.angle_alpha   90.00
_cell.angle_beta   90.00
_cell.angle_gamma   90.00
#
_symmetry.space_group_name_H-M   'P 1'
#
loop_
_entity.id
_entity.type
_entity.pdbx_description
1 polymer ?
#
loop_
_entity_poly.entity_id
_entity_poly.type
_entity_poly.pdbx_seq_one_letter_code
_entity_poly.pdbx_strand_id
1 'polypeptide(L)'
;DWGKLMAMFCEAGCGIASATEPFDFSTPAGRMLMGMLAVVGEFFGEILRENVRAALEHKAAQGYHHGPPPYGYMRPVDDDGQVTPDQPLQIVPDARRGAENDRSGD
;
A
#
# COMPACT_ATOMS: atom_id res chain seq x y z
N ASP A 1 -2.76 -0.14 16.48
CA ASP A 1 -1.98 -1.08 17.30
C ASP A 1 -2.91 -2.21 17.73
N TRP A 2 -2.61 -3.41 17.26
CA TRP A 2 -3.45 -4.60 17.38
C TRP A 2 -3.53 -5.14 18.81
N GLY A 3 -2.45 -5.03 19.59
CA GLY A 3 -2.41 -5.47 20.99
C GLY A 3 -3.42 -4.71 21.86
N LYS A 4 -3.59 -3.41 21.60
CA LYS A 4 -4.58 -2.57 22.30
C LYS A 4 -6.03 -2.98 22.00
N LEU A 5 -6.33 -3.35 20.76
CA LEU A 5 -7.65 -3.83 20.36
C LEU A 5 -8.01 -5.12 21.09
N MET A 6 -7.07 -6.08 21.17
CA MET A 6 -7.31 -7.33 21.89
C MET A 6 -7.52 -7.11 23.40
N ALA A 7 -6.72 -6.22 24.01
CA ALA A 7 -6.88 -5.87 25.42
C ALA A 7 -8.27 -5.28 25.70
N MET A 8 -8.71 -4.34 24.86
CA MET A 8 -10.03 -3.71 24.98
C MET A 8 -11.18 -4.73 24.85
N PHE A 9 -11.11 -5.68 23.92
CA PHE A 9 -12.15 -6.70 23.79
C PHE A 9 -12.14 -7.69 24.96
N CYS A 10 -10.97 -8.08 25.46
CA CYS A 10 -10.85 -8.90 26.67
C CYS A 10 -11.46 -8.20 27.89
N GLU A 11 -11.19 -6.91 28.09
CA GLU A 11 -11.79 -6.11 29.18
C GLU A 11 -13.31 -6.03 29.07
N ALA A 12 -13.84 -5.95 27.86
CA ALA A 12 -15.28 -5.94 27.59
C ALA A 12 -15.94 -7.35 27.63
N GLY A 13 -15.15 -8.42 27.82
CA GLY A 13 -15.65 -9.80 27.77
C GLY A 13 -16.09 -10.26 26.38
N CYS A 14 -15.61 -9.59 25.32
CA CYS A 14 -15.95 -9.89 23.93
C CYS A 14 -14.92 -10.82 23.27
N GLY A 15 -15.41 -11.83 22.56
CA GLY A 15 -14.61 -12.68 21.69
C GLY A 15 -14.55 -12.14 20.26
N ILE A 16 -13.54 -12.57 19.49
CA ILE A 16 -13.45 -12.32 18.05
C ILE A 16 -13.62 -13.65 17.33
N ALA A 17 -14.41 -13.65 16.26
CA ALA A 17 -14.54 -14.77 15.35
C ALA A 17 -14.37 -14.27 13.92
N SER A 18 -13.77 -15.08 13.06
CA SER A 18 -13.78 -14.79 11.63
C SER A 18 -15.15 -15.10 11.05
N ALA A 19 -15.66 -14.21 10.19
CA ALA A 19 -16.94 -14.43 9.50
C ALA A 19 -16.81 -15.43 8.34
N THR A 20 -15.62 -15.53 7.73
CA THR A 20 -15.36 -16.34 6.54
C THR A 20 -14.53 -17.59 6.82
N GLU A 21 -13.74 -17.60 7.90
CA GLU A 21 -12.92 -18.76 8.26
C GLU A 21 -13.46 -19.47 9.51
N PRO A 22 -13.28 -20.80 9.64
CA PRO A 22 -13.77 -21.58 10.77
C PRO A 22 -12.87 -21.43 12.02
N PHE A 23 -12.46 -20.20 12.34
CA PHE A 23 -11.59 -19.91 13.49
C PHE A 23 -12.35 -19.12 14.56
N ASP A 24 -12.47 -19.74 15.74
CA ASP A 24 -12.97 -19.09 16.94
C ASP A 24 -11.80 -18.57 17.79
N PHE A 25 -11.58 -17.26 17.74
CA PHE A 25 -10.53 -16.59 18.49
C PHE A 25 -10.95 -16.17 19.90
N SER A 26 -12.16 -16.54 20.35
CA SER A 26 -12.60 -16.38 21.74
C SER A 26 -12.06 -17.47 22.67
N THR A 27 -11.56 -18.58 22.11
CA THR A 27 -10.96 -19.68 22.88
C THR A 27 -9.49 -19.39 23.26
N PRO A 28 -8.94 -20.00 24.32
CA PRO A 28 -7.51 -19.89 24.65
C PRO A 28 -6.59 -20.30 23.49
N ALA A 29 -6.93 -21.39 22.79
CA ALA A 29 -6.18 -21.85 21.62
C ALA A 29 -6.29 -20.87 20.44
N GLY A 30 -7.49 -20.33 20.20
CA GLY A 30 -7.71 -19.31 19.17
C GLY A 30 -6.95 -18.01 19.45
N ARG A 31 -6.87 -17.56 20.70
CA ARG A 31 -6.03 -16.42 21.08
C ARG A 31 -4.55 -16.68 20.84
N MET A 32 -4.06 -17.91 21.07
CA MET A 32 -2.69 -18.29 20.75
C MET A 32 -2.42 -18.25 19.24
N LEU A 33 -3.34 -18.79 18.43
CA LEU A 33 -3.27 -18.73 16.97
C LEU A 33 -3.26 -17.28 16.46
N MET A 34 -4.10 -16.40 17.00
CA MET A 34 -4.08 -14.97 16.68
C MET A 34 -2.74 -14.31 16.99
N GLY A 35 -2.14 -14.64 18.14
CA GLY A 35 -0.81 -14.15 18.48
C GLY A 35 0.24 -14.60 17.46
N MET A 36 0.21 -15.87 17.04
CA MET A 36 1.10 -16.38 16.01
C MET A 36 0.89 -15.68 14.66
N LEU A 37 -0.36 -15.49 14.24
CA LEU A 37 -0.70 -14.77 13.00
C LEU A 37 -0.24 -13.32 13.04
N ALA A 38 -0.35 -12.64 14.19
CA ALA A 38 0.14 -11.29 14.36
C ALA A 38 1.68 -11.20 14.19
N VAL A 39 2.42 -12.15 14.77
CA VAL A 39 3.89 -12.23 14.60
C VAL A 39 4.26 -12.47 13.14
N VAL A 40 3.56 -13.39 12.46
CA VAL A 40 3.77 -13.67 11.04
C VAL A 40 3.45 -12.43 10.18
N GLY A 41 2.37 -11.71 10.51
CA GLY A 41 1.98 -10.48 9.83
C GLY A 41 3.04 -9.38 9.95
N GLU A 42 3.58 -9.17 11.15
CA GLU A 42 4.65 -8.19 11.37
C GLU A 42 5.91 -8.58 10.57
N PHE A 43 6.29 -9.86 10.62
CA PHE A 43 7.45 -10.38 9.89
C PHE A 43 7.35 -10.16 8.38
N PHE A 44 6.22 -10.51 7.75
CA PHE A 44 6.04 -10.25 6.33
C PHE A 44 5.98 -8.76 6.00
N GLY A 45 5.42 -7.94 6.90
CA GLY A 45 5.43 -6.49 6.76
C GLY A 45 6.85 -5.90 6.79
N GLU A 46 7.73 -6.40 7.66
CA GLU A 46 9.16 -6.03 7.69
C GLU A 46 9.87 -6.43 6.40
N ILE A 47 9.70 -7.67 5.93
CA ILE A 47 10.30 -8.14 4.67
C ILE A 47 9.83 -7.30 3.48
N LEU A 48 8.53 -7.04 3.39
CA LEU A 48 7.96 -6.27 2.29
C LEU A 48 8.50 -4.84 2.28
N ARG A 49 8.61 -4.20 3.46
CA ARG A 49 9.20 -2.86 3.59
C ARG A 49 10.63 -2.81 3.05
N GLU A 50 11.45 -3.80 3.40
CA GLU A 50 12.84 -3.87 2.93
C GLU A 50 12.91 -4.06 1.41
N ASN A 51 12.12 -4.99 0.87
CA ASN A 51 12.07 -5.23 -0.58
C ASN A 51 11.60 -4.00 -1.37
N VAL A 52 10.57 -3.29 -0.88
CA VAL A 52 10.08 -2.06 -1.52
C VAL A 52 11.15 -0.98 -1.48
N ARG A 53 11.84 -0.82 -0.35
CA ARG A 53 12.94 0.13 -0.23
C ARG A 53 14.06 -0.17 -1.24
N ALA A 54 14.52 -1.43 -1.30
CA ALA A 54 15.55 -1.83 -2.25
C ALA A 54 15.12 -1.59 -3.71
N ALA A 55 13.87 -1.86 -4.05
CA ALA A 55 13.34 -1.60 -5.38
C ALA A 55 13.32 -0.10 -5.72
N LEU A 56 12.92 0.77 -4.76
CA LEU A 56 12.93 2.22 -4.94
C LEU A 56 14.36 2.77 -5.07
N GLU A 57 15.30 2.28 -4.26
CA GLU A 57 16.72 2.66 -4.34
C GLU A 57 17.33 2.26 -5.69
N HIS A 58 17.02 1.06 -6.18
CA HIS A 58 17.46 0.59 -7.50
C HIS A 58 16.94 1.47 -8.63
N LYS A 59 15.65 1.81 -8.60
CA LYS A 59 15.03 2.67 -9.62
C LYS A 59 15.53 4.11 -9.56
N ALA A 60 15.77 4.64 -8.36
CA ALA A 60 16.40 5.95 -8.19
C ALA A 60 17.83 5.97 -8.76
N ALA A 61 18.62 4.91 -8.56
CA ALA A 61 19.95 4.79 -9.14
C ALA A 61 19.94 4.73 -10.68
N GLN A 62 18.84 4.25 -11.28
CA GLN A 62 18.61 4.25 -12.73
C GLN A 62 18.03 5.58 -13.25
N GLY A 63 17.75 6.54 -12.36
CA GLY A 63 17.21 7.85 -12.74
C GLY A 63 15.70 7.87 -12.98
N TYR A 64 14.96 6.83 -12.58
CA TYR A 64 13.51 6.81 -12.73
C TYR A 64 12.81 7.67 -11.66
N HIS A 65 11.71 8.31 -12.06
CA HIS A 65 10.92 9.18 -11.18
C HIS A 65 9.85 8.40 -10.41
N HIS A 66 9.90 8.53 -9.07
CA HIS A 66 8.87 8.05 -8.15
C HIS A 66 7.97 9.15 -7.61
N GLY A 67 6.67 8.85 -7.45
CA GLY A 67 5.67 9.81 -6.97
C GLY A 67 4.99 10.63 -8.07
N PRO A 68 4.21 11.66 -7.70
CA PRO A 68 3.54 12.55 -8.63
C PRO A 68 4.56 13.30 -9.50
N PRO A 69 4.35 13.41 -10.84
CA PRO A 69 5.26 14.14 -11.69
C PRO A 69 5.26 15.65 -11.34
N PRO A 70 6.41 16.34 -11.41
CA PRO A 70 6.48 17.78 -11.20
C PRO A 70 5.74 18.55 -12.31
N TYR A 71 5.44 19.82 -12.06
CA TYR A 71 4.76 20.68 -13.03
C TYR A 71 5.49 20.72 -14.38
N GLY A 72 4.74 20.62 -15.48
CA GLY A 72 5.28 20.57 -16.84
C GLY A 72 5.75 19.18 -17.29
N TYR A 73 5.61 18.15 -16.45
CA TYR A 73 5.91 16.76 -16.79
C TYR A 73 4.68 15.88 -16.63
N MET A 74 4.62 14.82 -17.43
CA MET A 74 3.61 13.78 -17.33
C MET A 74 4.24 12.40 -17.38
N ARG A 75 3.56 11.42 -16.78
CA ARG A 75 3.95 10.02 -16.87
C ARG A 75 3.46 9.47 -18.22
N PRO A 76 4.33 8.82 -19.01
CA PRO A 76 3.88 8.19 -20.25
C PRO A 76 2.87 7.09 -19.94
N VAL A 77 1.84 7.04 -20.76
CA VAL A 77 0.84 5.97 -20.79
C VAL A 77 0.94 5.23 -22.12
N ASP A 78 0.59 3.95 -22.12
CA ASP A 78 0.46 3.17 -23.34
C ASP A 78 -0.85 3.47 -24.09
N ASP A 79 -1.07 2.78 -25.21
CA ASP A 79 -2.24 2.97 -26.08
C ASP A 79 -3.57 2.67 -25.35
N ASP A 80 -3.53 1.85 -24.29
CA ASP A 80 -4.67 1.51 -23.44
C ASP A 80 -4.86 2.50 -22.27
N GLY A 81 -4.03 3.54 -22.20
CA GLY A 81 -4.06 4.57 -21.15
C GLY A 81 -3.45 4.11 -19.82
N GLN A 82 -2.76 2.96 -19.78
CA GLN A 82 -2.10 2.47 -18.59
C GLN A 82 -0.72 3.11 -18.45
N VAL A 83 -0.38 3.45 -17.21
CA VAL A 83 0.95 3.95 -16.86
C VAL A 83 2.01 2.89 -17.19
N THR A 84 2.94 3.22 -18.07
CA THR A 84 4.08 2.36 -18.33
C THR A 84 5.14 2.54 -17.23
N PRO A 85 5.51 1.47 -16.49
CA PRO A 85 6.56 1.55 -15.48
C PRO A 85 7.91 1.89 -16.10
N ASP A 86 8.79 2.51 -15.29
CA ASP A 86 10.22 2.65 -15.60
C ASP A 86 10.49 3.33 -16.96
N GLN A 87 9.62 4.27 -17.30
CA GLN A 87 9.81 5.19 -18.42
C GLN A 87 10.12 6.59 -17.88
N PRO A 88 11.01 7.34 -18.56
CA PRO A 88 11.28 8.72 -18.20
C PRO A 88 10.01 9.56 -18.33
N LEU A 89 9.86 10.56 -17.47
CA LEU A 89 8.77 11.52 -17.58
C LEU A 89 8.87 12.29 -18.90
N GLN A 90 7.72 12.53 -19.52
CA GLN A 90 7.62 13.30 -20.75
C GLN A 90 7.31 14.75 -20.43
N ILE A 91 7.96 15.68 -21.14
CA ILE A 91 7.69 17.12 -21.01
C ILE A 91 6.35 17.41 -21.70
N VAL A 92 5.46 18.13 -21.03
CA VAL A 92 4.22 18.62 -21.63
C VAL A 92 4.58 19.87 -22.46
N PRO A 93 4.44 19.88 -23.80
CA PRO A 93 4.91 20.96 -24.65
C PRO A 93 4.19 22.31 -24.44
N ASP A 94 3.12 22.33 -23.65
CA ASP A 94 2.36 23.54 -23.30
C ASP A 94 1.73 23.38 -21.91
N ALA A 95 2.41 23.90 -20.89
CA ALA A 95 2.03 23.71 -19.47
C ALA A 95 0.67 24.35 -19.11
N ARG A 96 0.02 25.07 -20.03
CA ARG A 96 -1.33 25.61 -19.87
C ARG A 96 -2.44 24.58 -20.06
N ARG A 97 -2.20 23.48 -20.79
CA ARG A 97 -3.26 22.53 -21.16
C ARG A 97 -3.59 21.52 -20.05
N GLY A 98 -2.64 21.24 -19.16
CA GLY A 98 -2.84 20.31 -18.02
C GLY A 98 -3.88 20.80 -17.00
N ALA A 99 -3.99 22.12 -16.81
CA ALA A 99 -4.96 22.73 -15.87
C ALA A 99 -6.41 22.76 -16.40
N GLU A 100 -6.62 22.38 -17.65
CA GLU A 100 -7.94 22.34 -18.30
C GLU A 100 -8.58 20.94 -18.20
N ASN A 101 -7.77 19.88 -18.23
CA ASN A 101 -8.27 18.49 -18.11
C ASN A 101 -8.71 18.13 -16.68
N ASP A 102 -8.09 18.70 -15.64
CA ASP A 102 -8.48 18.48 -14.25
C ASP A 102 -9.83 19.12 -13.87
N ARG A 103 -10.40 19.97 -14.73
CA ARG A 103 -11.72 20.62 -14.52
C ARG A 103 -12.88 19.94 -15.25
N SER A 104 -12.63 18.88 -16.02
CA SER A 104 -13.67 18.19 -16.81
C SER A 104 -14.13 16.86 -16.20
N GLY A 105 -13.75 16.58 -14.94
CA GLY A 105 -14.14 15.38 -14.18
C GLY A 105 -14.94 15.68 -12.91
N ASP A 106 -15.93 16.59 -12.99
CA ASP A 106 -17.03 16.75 -12.04
C ASP A 106 -18.37 16.53 -12.76
#